data_AF-A0A0G1Q3V4-F1
#
_entry.id   AF-A0A0G1Q3V4-F1
#
_cell.length_a   1.000
_cell.length_b   1.000
_cell.length_c   1.000
_cell.angle_alpha   90.00
_cell.angle_beta   90.00
_cell.angle_gamma   90.00
#
_symmetry.space_group_name_H-M   'P 1'
#
loop_
_entity.id
_entity.type
_entity.pdbx_description
1 polymer ?
#
loop_
_entity_poly.entity_id
_entity_poly.type
_entity_poly.pdbx_seq_one_letter_code
_entity_poly.pdbx_strand_id
1 'polypeptide(L)' 'MPKVIIYTTPTCPYCHLAKEFFQEHNVAFEEFNVAEDEQAREEMIKKSKNLAVPVI' A
#
# COMPACT_ATOMS: atom_id res chain seq x y z
N MET A 1 11.67 15.35 -0.78
CA MET A 1 11.57 14.12 -1.60
C MET A 1 10.23 13.46 -1.27
N PRO A 2 9.39 13.16 -2.26
CA PRO A 2 8.11 12.49 -2.01
C PRO A 2 8.40 11.06 -1.54
N LYS A 3 7.95 10.74 -0.32
CA LYS A 3 7.97 9.36 0.18
C LYS A 3 6.75 8.66 -0.39
N VAL A 4 6.96 7.64 -1.21
CA VAL A 4 5.88 6.80 -1.72
C VAL A 4 5.48 5.86 -0.60
N ILE A 5 4.23 5.90 -0.17
CA ILE A 5 3.72 5.00 0.88
C ILE A 5 2.66 4.13 0.23
N ILE A 6 2.93 2.83 0.16
CA ILE A 6 1.99 1.88 -0.40
C ILE A 6 1.27 1.15 0.73
N TYR A 7 -0.06 1.25 0.74
CA TYR A 7 -0.89 0.48 1.64
C TYR A 7 -1.26 -0.83 0.95
N THR A 8 -0.82 -1.93 1.55
CA THR A 8 -1.00 -3.28 1.00
C THR A 8 -1.77 -4.17 1.96
N THR A 9 -2.38 -5.22 1.40
CA THR A 9 -2.87 -6.34 2.19
C THR A 9 -2.23 -7.65 1.70
N PRO A 10 -1.83 -8.56 2.62
CA PRO A 10 -1.25 -9.87 2.31
C PRO A 10 -2.23 -10.78 1.57
N THR A 11 -3.53 -10.51 1.68
CA THR A 11 -4.58 -11.25 0.97
C THR A 11 -4.87 -10.72 -0.43
N CYS A 12 -4.27 -9.59 -0.85
CA CYS A 12 -4.54 -8.98 -2.14
C CYS A 12 -3.38 -9.23 -3.14
N PRO A 13 -3.61 -10.00 -4.23
CA PRO A 13 -2.59 -10.27 -5.23
C PRO A 13 -2.13 -9.01 -5.98
N TYR A 14 -2.99 -7.99 -6.09
CA TYR A 14 -2.64 -6.71 -6.71
C TYR A 14 -1.62 -5.90 -5.90
N CYS A 15 -1.55 -6.11 -4.58
CA CYS A 15 -0.56 -5.45 -3.75
C CYS A 15 0.85 -5.98 -4.04
N HIS A 16 0.97 -7.28 -4.29
CA HIS A 16 2.24 -7.92 -4.66
C HIS A 16 2.74 -7.37 -6.01
N LEU A 17 1.84 -7.26 -7.00
CA LEU A 17 2.13 -6.67 -8.31
C LEU A 17 2.61 -5.22 -8.20
N ALA A 18 1.94 -4.39 -7.39
CA ALA A 18 2.35 -3.01 -7.19
C ALA A 18 3.74 -2.92 -6.55
N LYS A 19 4.04 -3.79 -5.57
CA LYS A 19 5.35 -3.92 -4.94
C LYS A 19 6.45 -4.23 -5.94
N GLU A 20 6.23 -5.27 -6.77
CA GLU A 20 7.16 -5.66 -7.82
C GLU A 20 7.36 -4.53 -8.83
N PHE A 21 6.29 -3.84 -9.22
CA PHE A 21 6.37 -2.68 -10.11
C PHE A 21 7.28 -1.59 -9.53
N PHE A 22 7.11 -1.21 -8.27
CA PHE A 22 7.97 -0.21 -7.65
C PHE A 22 9.42 -0.68 -7.48
N GLN A 23 9.65 -1.96 -7.17
CA GLN A 23 11.00 -2.53 -7.10
C GLN A 23 11.69 -2.55 -8.47
N GLU A 24 10.97 -2.94 -9.52
CA GLU A 24 11.47 -2.96 -10.91
C GLU A 24 11.84 -1.54 -11.36
N HIS A 25 11.02 -0.55 -11.00
CA HIS A 25 11.27 0.87 -11.28
C HIS A 25 12.29 1.54 -10.34
N ASN A 26 12.92 0.80 -9.41
CA ASN A 26 13.86 1.33 -8.42
C ASN A 26 13.30 2.54 -7.63
N VAL A 27 11.99 2.53 -7.37
CA VAL A 27 11.33 3.57 -6.58
C VAL A 27 11.47 3.20 -5.10
N ALA A 28 11.90 4.15 -4.27
CA ALA A 28 11.88 3.97 -2.83
C ALA A 28 10.44 4.14 -2.33
N PHE A 29 9.85 3.06 -1.80
CA PHE A 29 8.51 3.07 -1.21
C PHE A 29 8.53 2.44 0.19
N GLU A 30 7.65 2.94 1.06
CA GLU A 30 7.37 2.38 2.37
C GLU A 30 6.08 1.56 2.27
N GLU A 31 6.14 0.27 2.58
CA GLU A 31 4.95 -0.58 2.64
C GLU A 31 4.31 -0.52 4.03
N PHE A 32 2.99 -0.30 4.06
CA PHE A 32 2.16 -0.47 5.24
C PHE A 32 1.15 -1.58 5.02
N ASN A 33 1.29 -2.65 5.79
CA ASN A 33 0.35 -3.77 5.78
C ASN A 33 -0.91 -3.42 6.59
N VAL A 34 -2.02 -3.12 5.91
CA VAL A 34 -3.29 -2.78 6.56
C VAL A 34 -4.11 -3.99 7.02
N ALA A 35 -3.68 -5.22 6.73
CA ALA A 35 -4.33 -6.41 7.28
C ALA A 35 -3.73 -6.85 8.61
N GLU A 36 -2.43 -6.60 8.81
CA GLU A 36 -1.78 -6.83 10.11
C GLU A 36 -1.94 -5.62 11.03
N ASP A 37 -1.99 -4.40 10.46
CA ASP A 37 -2.10 -3.16 11.22
C ASP A 37 -3.48 -2.51 11.01
N GLU A 38 -4.32 -2.63 12.04
CA GLU A 38 -5.67 -2.08 12.03
C GLU A 38 -5.68 -0.54 12.01
N GLN A 39 -4.65 0.12 12.56
CA GLN A 39 -4.48 1.57 12.44
C GLN A 39 -4.18 1.98 11.00
N ALA A 40 -3.30 1.24 10.32
CA ALA A 40 -3.02 1.48 8.91
C ALA A 40 -4.26 1.28 8.03
N ARG A 41 -5.15 0.34 8.39
CA ARG A 41 -6.46 0.14 7.76
C ARG A 41 -7.38 1.35 7.91
N GLU A 42 -7.50 1.86 9.13
CA GLU A 42 -8.30 3.07 9.38
C GLU A 42 -7.74 4.29 8.64
N GLU A 43 -6.43 4.48 8.65
CA GLU A 43 -5.78 5.57 7.91
C GLU A 43 -5.96 5.43 6.40
N MET A 44 -5.87 4.22 5.84
CA MET A 44 -6.14 3.96 4.42
C MET A 44 -7.59 4.31 4.05
N ILE A 45 -8.56 3.86 4.84
CA ILE A 45 -9.99 4.14 4.62
C ILE A 45 -10.24 5.66 4.74
N LYS A 46 -9.59 6.32 5.69
CA LYS A 46 -9.76 7.76 5.93
C LYS A 46 -9.12 8.61 4.85
N LYS A 47 -7.97 8.19 4.31
CA LYS A 47 -7.24 8.89 3.23
C LYS A 47 -7.81 8.61 1.85
N SER A 48 -8.03 7.35 1.52
CA SER A 48 -8.48 6.92 0.18
C SER A 48 -9.98 7.08 0.01
N LYS A 49 -10.76 7.03 1.11
CA LYS A 49 -12.24 6.91 1.11
C LYS A 49 -12.78 5.75 0.27
N ASN A 50 -11.88 4.88 -0.20
CA ASN A 50 -12.13 3.71 -1.00
C ASN A 50 -11.48 2.51 -0.30
N LEU A 51 -12.21 1.40 -0.30
CA LEU A 51 -11.75 0.10 0.22
C LEU A 51 -10.87 -0.64 -0.79
N ALA A 52 -10.55 -0.03 -1.93
CA ALA A 52 -9.74 -0.64 -2.98
C ALA A 52 -8.26 -0.48 -2.65
N VAL A 53 -7.60 -1.61 -2.41
CA VAL A 53 -6.14 -1.74 -2.46
C VAL A 53 -5.72 -2.12 -3.89
N PRO A 54 -4.52 -1.72 -4.37
CA PRO A 54 -3.50 -0.93 -3.66
C PRO A 54 -3.78 0.58 -3.65
N VAL A 55 -3.40 1.26 -2.57
CA VAL A 55 -3.43 2.74 -2.44
C VAL A 55 -1.98 3.23 -2.38
N ILE A 56 -1.63 4.21 -3.21
CA ILE A 56 -0.29 4.80 -3.41
C ILE A 56 -0.37 6.30 -3.19
#